data_AF-A0A811NS27-F1
#
_entry.id   AF-A0A811NS27-F1
#
_cell.length_a   1.000
_cell.length_b   1.000
_cell.length_c   1.000
_cell.angle_alpha   90.00
_cell.angle_beta   90.00
_cell.angle_gamma   90.00
#
_symmetry.space_group_name_H-M   'P 1'
#
loop_
_entity.id
_entity.type
_entity.pdbx_description
1 polymer ?
#
loop_
_entity_poly.entity_id
_entity_poly.type
_entity_poly.pdbx_seq_one_letter_code
_entity_poly.pdbx_strand_id
1 'polypeptide(L)'
;MDFEVQVVESSFVTPSEPAPRKGLWLSSLDLWLANQGHTPTIYLYSSNDVAATADFFDVARLKEAMARALVAFYPLAGRLGINNDDGRMEISCNGEGHSLLSLRLMISLPMTSRNSSRRQN
;
A
#
# COMPACT_ATOMS: atom_id res chain seq x y z
N MET A 1 25.76 -4.99 1.23
CA MET A 1 24.93 -4.23 2.18
C MET A 1 23.64 -4.98 2.27
N ASP A 2 23.40 -5.63 3.40
CA ASP A 2 22.19 -6.42 3.60
C ASP A 2 21.15 -5.47 4.21
N PHE A 3 20.01 -5.35 3.54
CA PHE A 3 18.91 -4.53 3.98
C PHE A 3 17.89 -5.44 4.66
N GLU A 4 17.74 -5.29 5.98
CA GLU A 4 16.76 -6.06 6.73
C GLU A 4 15.41 -5.35 6.67
N VAL A 5 14.41 -6.03 6.11
CA VAL A 5 13.03 -5.55 6.03
C VAL A 5 12.19 -6.35 7.01
N GLN A 6 11.55 -5.65 7.95
CA GLN A 6 10.65 -6.27 8.90
C GLN A 6 9.20 -5.91 8.56
N VAL A 7 8.33 -6.92 8.54
CA VAL A 7 6.89 -6.72 8.42
C VAL A 7 6.38 -6.18 9.76
N VAL A 8 5.87 -4.95 9.74
CA VAL A 8 5.29 -4.32 10.92
C VAL A 8 3.85 -4.77 11.07
N GLU A 9 3.08 -4.69 9.99
CA GLU A 9 1.66 -5.00 10.04
C GLU A 9 1.15 -5.43 8.66
N SER A 10 0.25 -6.41 8.66
CA SER A 10 -0.57 -6.77 7.50
C SER A 10 -2.03 -6.63 7.90
N SER A 11 -2.81 -5.88 7.13
CA SER A 11 -4.21 -5.60 7.45
C SER A 11 -5.06 -5.53 6.19
N PHE A 12 -6.36 -5.76 6.35
CA PHE A 12 -7.35 -5.59 5.29
C PHE A 12 -8.14 -4.31 5.55
N VAL A 13 -8.19 -3.40 4.58
CA VAL A 13 -8.88 -2.12 4.68
C VAL A 13 -10.16 -2.18 3.86
N THR A 14 -11.30 -2.10 4.54
CA THR A 14 -12.62 -2.01 3.93
C THR A 14 -13.04 -0.55 3.76
N PRO A 15 -13.97 -0.24 2.84
CA PRO A 15 -14.58 1.08 2.76
C PRO A 15 -15.17 1.52 4.12
N SER A 16 -15.04 2.81 4.46
CA SER A 16 -15.57 3.33 5.72
C SER A 16 -17.10 3.39 5.76
N GLU A 17 -17.73 3.45 4.58
CA GLU A 17 -19.17 3.51 4.41
C GLU A 17 -19.63 2.48 3.37
N PRO A 18 -20.90 2.04 3.42
CA PRO A 18 -21.46 1.15 2.40
C PRO A 18 -21.36 1.76 1.01
N ALA A 19 -20.56 1.15 0.14
CA ALA A 19 -20.45 1.54 -1.25
C ALA A 19 -21.47 0.79 -2.14
N PRO A 20 -21.82 1.32 -3.33
CA PRO A 20 -22.72 0.65 -4.26
C PRO A 20 -22.23 -0.75 -4.63
N ARG A 21 -23.08 -1.76 -4.37
CA ARG A 21 -22.80 -3.15 -4.71
C ARG A 21 -23.35 -3.48 -6.09
N LYS A 22 -22.48 -3.53 -7.09
CA LYS A 22 -22.83 -3.88 -8.47
C LYS A 22 -21.64 -4.48 -9.22
N GLY A 23 -21.93 -5.24 -10.27
CA GLY A 23 -20.94 -5.59 -11.28
C GLY A 23 -20.61 -4.37 -12.13
N LEU A 24 -19.33 -4.06 -12.28
CA LEU A 24 -18.84 -3.05 -13.22
C LEU A 24 -18.20 -3.73 -14.42
N TRP A 25 -18.82 -3.52 -15.58
CA TRP A 25 -18.31 -4.06 -16.83
C TRP A 25 -17.02 -3.37 -17.24
N LEU A 26 -16.08 -4.18 -17.71
CA LEU A 26 -14.80 -3.72 -18.24
C LEU A 26 -14.94 -3.40 -19.72
N SER A 27 -14.39 -2.26 -20.13
CA SER A 27 -14.25 -1.94 -21.56
C SER A 27 -13.17 -2.82 -22.19
N SER A 28 -13.12 -2.86 -23.52
CA SER A 28 -12.05 -3.60 -24.23
C SER A 28 -10.64 -3.14 -23.85
N LEU A 29 -10.47 -1.85 -23.53
CA LEU A 29 -9.20 -1.32 -23.03
C LEU A 29 -8.88 -1.83 -21.63
N ASP A 30 -9.87 -1.86 -20.75
CA ASP A 30 -9.68 -2.36 -19.39
C ASP A 30 -9.35 -3.85 -19.37
N LEU A 31 -9.94 -4.66 -20.27
CA LEU A 31 -9.59 -6.08 -20.42
C LEU A 31 -8.13 -6.27 -20.85
N TRP A 32 -7.65 -5.44 -21.78
CA TRP A 32 -6.26 -5.48 -22.21
C TRP A 32 -5.30 -5.16 -21.07
N LEU A 33 -5.63 -4.16 -20.25
CA LEU A 33 -4.82 -3.74 -19.10
C LEU A 33 -4.92 -4.72 -17.93
N ALA A 34 -6.10 -5.28 -17.65
CA ALA A 34 -6.31 -6.26 -16.58
C ALA A 34 -5.45 -7.51 -16.78
N ASN A 35 -5.25 -7.93 -18.03
CA ASN A 35 -4.35 -9.04 -18.37
C ASN A 35 -2.86 -8.75 -18.12
N GLN A 36 -2.46 -7.50 -17.92
CA GLN A 36 -1.07 -7.13 -17.59
C GLN A 36 -0.76 -7.19 -16.08
N GLY A 37 -1.77 -7.42 -15.24
CA GLY A 37 -1.61 -7.52 -13.79
C GLY A 37 -1.44 -6.17 -13.09
N HIS A 38 -0.82 -6.18 -11.91
CA HIS A 38 -0.65 -4.98 -11.09
C HIS A 38 0.43 -4.05 -11.63
N THR A 39 0.11 -2.76 -11.80
CA THR A 39 1.10 -1.73 -12.14
C THR A 39 1.94 -1.37 -10.91
N PRO A 40 3.24 -1.68 -10.88
CA PRO A 40 4.09 -1.33 -9.74
C PRO A 40 4.34 0.19 -9.71
N THR A 41 4.16 0.84 -8.56
CA THR A 41 4.45 2.26 -8.37
C THR A 41 5.12 2.49 -7.02
N ILE A 42 6.17 3.32 -6.98
CA ILE A 42 6.96 3.61 -5.77
C ILE A 42 6.90 5.11 -5.49
N TYR A 43 6.53 5.46 -4.26
CA TYR A 43 6.53 6.84 -3.77
C TYR A 43 7.53 6.99 -2.62
N LEU A 44 8.40 8.00 -2.69
CA LEU A 44 9.44 8.28 -1.70
C LEU A 44 9.14 9.61 -1.02
N TYR A 45 9.10 9.60 0.31
CA TYR A 45 8.79 10.77 1.14
C TYR A 45 9.90 10.98 2.18
N SER A 46 10.36 12.22 2.35
CA SER A 46 11.40 12.59 3.30
C SER A 46 10.79 13.34 4.49
N SER A 47 11.15 12.95 5.71
CA SER A 47 10.85 13.73 6.92
C SER A 47 11.85 14.87 7.02
N ASN A 48 11.42 16.09 6.72
CA ASN A 48 12.31 17.27 6.78
C ASN A 48 12.62 17.72 8.22
N ASP A 49 11.95 17.16 9.22
CA ASP A 49 12.13 17.52 10.63
C ASP A 49 12.53 16.31 11.49
N VAL A 50 13.67 16.43 12.17
CA VAL A 50 14.28 15.37 13.01
C VAL A 50 13.46 15.14 14.29
N ALA A 51 12.64 16.12 14.69
CA ALA A 51 11.78 16.07 15.87
C ALA A 51 10.38 15.46 15.61
N ALA A 52 9.95 15.34 14.35
CA ALA A 52 8.62 14.85 13.95
C ALA A 52 8.60 13.36 13.55
N THR A 53 9.64 12.61 13.93
CA THR A 53 9.90 11.26 13.40
C THR A 53 8.96 10.18 13.95
N ALA A 54 8.28 10.43 15.07
CA ALA A 54 7.34 9.46 15.65
C ALA A 54 6.05 9.32 14.83
N ASP A 55 5.55 10.42 14.25
CA ASP A 55 4.21 10.49 13.62
C ASP A 55 4.24 10.71 12.10
N PHE A 56 5.43 10.77 11.47
CA PHE A 56 5.57 11.09 10.05
C PHE A 56 4.82 10.10 9.14
N PHE A 57 4.82 8.82 9.50
CA PHE A 57 4.04 7.76 8.84
C PHE A 57 3.18 7.01 9.85
N ASP A 58 2.08 7.63 10.26
CA ASP A 58 1.04 6.94 11.01
C ASP A 58 0.21 6.03 10.09
N VAL A 59 0.44 4.72 10.25
CA VAL A 59 -0.25 3.65 9.52
C VAL A 59 -1.76 3.66 9.81
N ALA A 60 -2.18 4.02 11.02
CA ALA A 60 -3.60 4.08 11.37
C ALA A 60 -4.31 5.20 10.61
N ARG A 61 -3.71 6.39 10.57
CA ARG A 61 -4.21 7.54 9.79
C ARG A 61 -4.25 7.23 8.29
N LEU A 62 -3.25 6.51 7.77
CA LEU A 62 -3.25 6.09 6.37
C LEU A 62 -4.40 5.13 6.06
N LYS A 63 -4.65 4.15 6.93
CA LYS A 63 -5.79 3.22 6.76
C LYS A 63 -7.13 3.94 6.80
N GLU A 64 -7.30 4.88 7.73
CA GLU A 64 -8.53 5.65 7.81
C GLU A 64 -8.76 6.49 6.53
N ALA A 65 -7.72 7.17 6.05
CA ALA A 65 -7.78 7.92 4.80
C ALA A 65 -8.10 7.00 3.61
N MET A 66 -7.49 5.82 3.55
CA MET A 66 -7.74 4.81 2.53
C MET A 66 -9.19 4.29 2.59
N ALA A 67 -9.70 3.96 3.78
CA ALA A 67 -11.08 3.50 3.97
C ALA A 67 -12.10 4.52 3.46
N ARG A 68 -11.85 5.82 3.72
CA ARG A 68 -12.68 6.92 3.19
C ARG A 68 -12.56 7.06 1.68
N ALA A 69 -11.35 6.96 1.13
CA ALA A 69 -11.13 7.03 -0.32
C ALA A 69 -11.82 5.87 -1.06
N LEU A 70 -11.83 4.67 -0.48
CA LEU A 70 -12.49 3.49 -1.05
C LEU A 70 -14.01 3.64 -1.19
N VAL A 71 -14.65 4.62 -0.52
CA VAL A 71 -16.06 4.92 -0.75
C VAL A 71 -16.26 5.52 -2.14
N ALA A 72 -15.43 6.50 -2.53
CA ALA A 72 -15.46 7.10 -3.86
C ALA A 72 -14.87 6.16 -4.92
N PHE A 73 -13.79 5.43 -4.56
CA PHE A 73 -13.11 4.47 -5.42
C PHE A 73 -13.53 3.02 -5.12
N TYR A 74 -14.83 2.81 -4.93
CA TYR A 74 -15.41 1.51 -4.60
C TYR A 74 -15.03 0.33 -5.52
N PRO A 75 -14.71 0.51 -6.83
CA PRO A 75 -14.28 -0.62 -7.65
C PRO A 75 -12.97 -1.23 -7.16
N LEU A 76 -12.09 -0.44 -6.52
CA LEU A 76 -10.81 -0.92 -5.99
C LEU A 76 -10.96 -1.80 -4.74
N ALA A 77 -12.09 -1.70 -4.05
CA ALA A 77 -12.45 -2.58 -2.94
C ALA A 77 -13.18 -3.86 -3.39
N GLY A 78 -13.36 -4.05 -4.71
CA GLY A 78 -14.02 -5.21 -5.31
C GLY A 78 -13.08 -6.35 -5.67
N ARG A 79 -13.59 -7.28 -6.48
CA ARG A 79 -12.84 -8.41 -7.05
C ARG A 79 -13.08 -8.52 -8.55
N LEU A 80 -12.01 -8.78 -9.30
CA LEU A 80 -12.12 -9.14 -10.70
C LEU A 80 -12.68 -10.56 -10.80
N GLY A 81 -13.72 -10.75 -11.61
CA GLY A 81 -14.37 -12.04 -11.80
C GLY A 81 -15.02 -12.15 -13.16
N ILE A 82 -15.59 -13.33 -13.44
CA ILE A 82 -16.43 -13.56 -14.62
C ILE A 82 -17.87 -13.63 -14.13
N ASN A 83 -18.74 -12.86 -14.78
CA ASN A 83 -20.17 -12.92 -14.52
C ASN A 83 -20.74 -14.24 -15.09
N ASN A 84 -21.47 -14.97 -14.27
CA ASN A 84 -21.99 -16.29 -14.64
C ASN A 84 -23.15 -16.21 -15.66
N ASP A 85 -23.83 -15.08 -15.76
CA ASP A 85 -25.02 -14.94 -16.61
C ASP A 85 -24.66 -14.68 -18.08
N ASP A 86 -23.62 -13.87 -18.33
CA ASP A 86 -23.20 -13.47 -19.67
C ASP A 86 -21.75 -13.83 -20.04
N GLY A 87 -21.01 -14.44 -19.10
CA GLY A 87 -19.62 -14.86 -19.30
C GLY A 87 -18.64 -13.71 -19.45
N ARG A 88 -19.04 -12.46 -19.18
CA ARG A 88 -18.16 -11.29 -19.31
C ARG A 88 -17.33 -11.08 -18.05
N MET A 89 -16.13 -10.57 -18.25
CA MET A 89 -15.26 -10.17 -17.15
C MET A 89 -15.73 -8.83 -16.57
N GLU A 90 -15.94 -8.79 -15.27
CA GLU A 90 -16.42 -7.63 -14.53
C GLU A 90 -15.72 -7.50 -13.18
N ILE A 91 -15.79 -6.29 -12.60
CA ILE A 91 -15.43 -6.07 -11.21
C ILE A 91 -16.68 -6.24 -10.36
N SER A 92 -16.69 -7.29 -9.55
CA SER A 92 -17.68 -7.48 -8.49
C SER A 92 -17.38 -6.50 -7.36
N CYS A 93 -18.15 -5.42 -7.28
CA CYS A 93 -18.01 -4.42 -6.23
C CYS A 93 -18.67 -4.92 -4.93
N ASN A 94 -18.09 -5.93 -4.31
CA ASN A 94 -18.59 -6.53 -3.06
C ASN A 94 -18.18 -5.73 -1.81
N GLY A 95 -17.25 -4.78 -1.95
CA GLY A 95 -16.71 -3.98 -0.85
C GLY A 95 -15.88 -4.79 0.14
N GLU A 96 -15.33 -5.94 -0.29
CA GLU A 96 -14.48 -6.77 0.56
C GLU A 96 -13.25 -6.01 1.06
N GLY A 97 -12.75 -5.03 0.30
CA GLY A 97 -11.63 -4.19 0.67
C GLY A 97 -10.32 -4.57 -0.02
N HIS A 98 -9.22 -3.95 0.42
CA HIS A 98 -7.88 -4.10 -0.14
C HIS A 98 -6.84 -4.41 0.95
N SER A 99 -5.79 -5.16 0.61
CA SER A 99 -4.70 -5.48 1.54
C SER A 99 -3.71 -4.33 1.67
N LEU A 100 -3.35 -3.98 2.90
CA LEU A 100 -2.32 -3.01 3.21
C LEU A 100 -1.24 -3.68 4.06
N LEU A 101 0.00 -3.62 3.58
CA LEU A 101 1.20 -4.13 4.23
C LEU A 101 2.09 -2.95 4.62
N SER A 102 2.40 -2.84 5.91
CA SER A 102 3.36 -1.88 6.44
C SER A 102 4.66 -2.59 6.80
N LEU A 103 5.77 -2.06 6.30
CA LEU A 103 7.11 -2.62 6.48
C LEU A 103 8.03 -1.54 7.06
N ARG A 104 8.96 -1.95 7.92
CA ARG A 104 10.03 -1.10 8.44
C ARG A 104 11.36 -1.61 7.90
N LEU A 105 12.08 -0.71 7.23
CA LEU A 105 13.44 -0.96 6.76
C LEU A 105 14.44 -0.58 7.85
N MET A 106 15.26 -1.52 8.30
CA MET A 106 16.36 -1.26 9.22
C MET A 106 17.65 -1.06 8.41
N ILE A 107 18.18 0.16 8.44
CA ILE A 107 19.49 0.47 7.84
C ILE A 107 20.50 0.56 8.97
N SER A 108 21.35 -0.46 9.11
CA SER A 108 22.50 -0.38 10.02
C SER A 108 23.54 0.57 9.42
N LEU A 109 23.75 1.74 10.01
CA LEU A 109 24.89 2.58 9.67
C LEU A 109 26.17 1.86 10.11
N PRO A 110 27.17 1.67 9.23
CA PRO A 110 28.42 1.07 9.63
C PRO A 110 29.07 1.97 10.70
N MET A 111 29.35 1.39 11.88
CA MET A 111 30.08 2.07 12.94
C MET A 111 31.44 2.54 12.39
N THR A 112 31.57 3.84 12.15
CA THR A 112 32.86 4.47 11.88
C THR A 112 33.66 4.42 13.18
N SER A 113 34.56 3.43 13.28
CA SER A 113 35.56 3.35 14.33
C SER A 113 36.42 4.61 14.29
N ARG A 114 36.14 5.56 15.19
CA ARG A 114 36.94 6.76 15.40
C ARG A 114 38.18 6.35 16.18
N ASN A 115 39.19 5.88 15.47
CA ASN A 115 40.46 5.48 16.07
C ASN A 115 41.21 6.74 16.54
N SER A 116 41.00 7.15 17.78
CA SER A 116 41.76 8.24 18.41
C SER A 116 43.12 7.71 18.87
N SER A 117 44.08 7.63 17.94
CA SER A 117 45.48 7.49 18.30
C SER A 117 45.98 8.84 18.85
N ARG A 118 45.76 9.04 20.15
CA ARG A 118 46.64 9.87 20.98
C ARG A 118 48.02 9.21 20.97
N ARG A 119 48.98 9.83 20.30
CA ARG A 119 50.39 9.78 20.72
C ARG A 119 50.84 11.21 20.99
N GLN A 120 50.70 11.60 22.25
CA GLN A 120 51.66 12.47 22.90
C GLN A 120 52.92 11.64 23.15
N ASN A 121 54.01 12.00 22.49
CA ASN A 121 55.38 12.12 23.02
C ASN A 121 56.35 12.30 21.85
#